data_AF-A0A327VSD5-F1
#
_entry.id   AF-A0A327VSD5-F1
#
_cell.length_a   1.000
_cell.length_b   1.000
_cell.length_c   1.000
_cell.angle_alpha   90.00
_cell.angle_beta   90.00
_cell.angle_gamma   90.00
#
_symmetry.space_group_name_H-M   'P 1'
#
loop_
_entity.id
_entity.type
_entity.pdbx_description
1 polymer ?
#
loop_
_entity_poly.entity_id
_entity_poly.type
_entity_poly.pdbx_seq_one_letter_code
_entity_poly.pdbx_strand_id
1 'polypeptide(L)'
;MASLPTPASAAADSRARVDALRQALASRVVVADGAMGTMLQAQDPTLEDFQDLEGCNEILNITRPDIVRSVHEAYYAVGVDCVETNTFGSNFTAATEYEIADRIVELSEAGARIAREVADEFTANTGQQRWVLGSIGPGTKLPSLGHIDYATIRDGYQQNAEGLLAGGADALIVETSQDLLQTKSSLIGARRAMDALGVSVPLICSLAFETTGVMLLGSEIGAALTALEPLGIDLIGLNCSTGPAEMSEHLRYLAQHSTTPLMCMPNAGLPILGKDGAHFPLTPPEMADAQENFINSYGLQLVGGCCGSTPEHLRQVVERVREMTPPERAPRPEPGAASLYQTVPFRQDTAYMAIGERTNANGSKKFREAMLEARWDDCVEMARDQIREGAHMLDLCVDYVGRDGVADMKELAGRFATASTLPIVLDSTEVPVL
;
A
#
# COMPACT_ATOMS: atom_id res chain seq x y z
N MET A 1 19.05 -13.67 34.81
CA MET A 1 19.47 -12.55 33.93
C MET A 1 20.08 -13.17 32.69
N ALA A 2 19.26 -13.42 31.65
CA ALA A 2 19.80 -13.73 30.33
C ALA A 2 20.45 -12.45 29.80
N SER A 3 21.69 -12.53 29.33
CA SER A 3 22.37 -11.40 28.71
C SER A 3 21.58 -10.94 27.49
N LEU A 4 21.32 -9.64 27.36
CA LEU A 4 20.73 -9.06 26.15
C LEU A 4 21.57 -9.47 24.92
N PRO A 5 20.93 -9.80 23.79
CA PRO A 5 21.64 -10.16 22.58
C PRO A 5 22.58 -9.03 22.15
N THR A 6 23.77 -9.39 21.65
CA THR A 6 24.64 -8.42 20.99
C THR A 6 24.00 -7.89 19.70
N PRO A 7 24.32 -6.67 19.24
CA PRO A 7 23.78 -6.13 17.99
C PRO A 7 24.00 -7.07 16.78
N ALA A 8 25.16 -7.72 16.72
CA ALA A 8 25.48 -8.68 15.65
C ALA A 8 24.63 -9.96 15.71
N SER A 9 24.27 -10.46 16.90
CA SER A 9 23.39 -11.62 17.04
C SER A 9 21.94 -11.28 16.75
N ALA A 10 21.47 -10.09 17.15
CA ALA A 10 20.13 -9.60 16.81
C ALA A 10 19.96 -9.42 15.30
N ALA A 11 20.97 -8.89 14.61
CA ALA A 11 20.97 -8.74 13.15
C ALA A 11 21.07 -10.07 12.39
N ALA A 12 21.74 -11.09 12.96
CA ALA A 12 21.75 -12.43 12.38
C ALA A 12 20.40 -13.13 12.54
N ASP A 13 19.76 -12.99 13.69
CA ASP A 13 18.43 -13.52 13.98
C ASP A 13 17.36 -12.88 13.09
N SER A 14 17.35 -11.55 12.96
CA SER A 14 16.45 -10.83 12.05
C SER A 14 16.55 -11.33 10.61
N ARG A 15 17.76 -11.49 10.07
CA ARG A 15 17.94 -12.03 8.70
C ARG A 15 17.39 -13.45 8.56
N ALA A 16 17.61 -14.32 9.55
CA ALA A 16 17.07 -15.67 9.52
C ALA A 16 15.54 -15.69 9.52
N ARG A 17 14.88 -14.83 10.32
CA ARG A 17 13.42 -14.70 10.32
C ARG A 17 12.88 -14.21 8.99
N VAL A 18 13.52 -13.20 8.41
CA VAL A 18 13.15 -12.64 7.10
C VAL A 18 13.30 -13.69 5.98
N ASP A 19 14.41 -14.44 5.97
CA ASP A 19 14.62 -15.53 5.01
C ASP A 19 13.55 -16.63 5.18
N ALA A 20 13.20 -16.96 6.43
CA ALA A 20 12.13 -17.90 6.72
C ALA A 20 10.76 -17.41 6.24
N LEU A 21 10.47 -16.10 6.34
CA LEU A 21 9.25 -15.51 5.78
C LEU A 21 9.22 -15.64 4.26
N ARG A 22 10.32 -15.29 3.58
CA ARG A 22 10.45 -15.43 2.12
C ARG A 22 10.23 -16.88 1.67
N GLN A 23 10.83 -17.83 2.40
CA GLN A 23 10.63 -19.24 2.14
C GLN A 23 9.18 -19.67 2.37
N ALA A 24 8.53 -19.21 3.44
CA ALA A 24 7.14 -19.51 3.72
C ALA A 24 6.22 -18.99 2.60
N LEU A 25 6.35 -17.73 2.21
CA LEU A 25 5.59 -17.11 1.12
C LEU A 25 5.78 -17.83 -0.22
N ALA A 26 6.97 -18.40 -0.46
CA ALA A 26 7.27 -19.14 -1.69
C ALA A 26 6.74 -20.60 -1.68
N SER A 27 6.42 -21.17 -0.52
CA SER A 27 6.14 -22.62 -0.39
C SER A 27 4.76 -22.97 0.15
N ARG A 28 4.07 -22.05 0.83
CA ARG A 28 2.76 -22.28 1.42
C ARG A 28 1.95 -20.98 1.54
N VAL A 29 0.69 -21.11 1.92
CA VAL A 29 -0.12 -19.96 2.34
C VAL A 29 0.36 -19.47 3.70
N VAL A 30 0.62 -18.17 3.82
CA VAL A 30 0.89 -17.45 5.07
C VAL A 30 -0.39 -16.76 5.52
N VAL A 31 -0.79 -16.95 6.78
CA VAL A 31 -1.99 -16.32 7.34
C VAL A 31 -1.61 -15.13 8.22
N ALA A 32 -2.01 -13.92 7.80
CA ALA A 32 -1.96 -12.70 8.58
C ALA A 32 -3.16 -12.60 9.54
N ASP A 33 -3.17 -11.57 10.38
CA ASP A 33 -4.20 -11.32 11.37
C ASP A 33 -5.44 -10.63 10.78
N GLY A 34 -6.24 -10.03 11.67
CA GLY A 34 -7.48 -9.31 11.36
C GLY A 34 -7.40 -7.85 11.79
N ALA A 35 -8.54 -7.25 12.10
CA ALA A 35 -8.60 -5.84 12.48
C ALA A 35 -7.90 -5.50 13.80
N MET A 36 -6.89 -4.62 13.74
CA MET A 36 -6.33 -3.94 14.90
C MET A 36 -7.32 -2.94 15.53
N GLY A 37 -7.83 -1.98 14.75
CA GLY A 37 -8.61 -0.85 15.27
C GLY A 37 -9.87 -1.25 16.03
N THR A 38 -10.69 -2.18 15.50
CA THR A 38 -11.90 -2.63 16.20
C THR A 38 -11.60 -3.44 17.46
N MET A 39 -10.46 -4.15 17.49
CA MET A 39 -10.03 -4.91 18.67
C MET A 39 -9.53 -3.97 19.78
N LEU A 40 -8.83 -2.88 19.42
CA LEU A 40 -8.44 -1.83 20.37
C LEU A 40 -9.68 -1.13 20.95
N GLN A 41 -10.64 -0.75 20.09
CA GLN A 41 -11.90 -0.14 20.54
C GLN A 41 -12.69 -1.04 21.50
N ALA A 42 -12.66 -2.36 21.31
CA ALA A 42 -13.33 -3.31 22.20
C ALA A 42 -12.69 -3.39 23.61
N GLN A 43 -11.48 -2.88 23.80
CA GLN A 43 -10.83 -2.76 25.11
C GLN A 43 -11.22 -1.47 25.86
N ASP A 44 -12.08 -0.63 25.26
CA ASP A 44 -12.63 0.61 25.83
C ASP A 44 -11.55 1.57 26.40
N PRO A 45 -10.53 1.95 25.60
CA PRO A 45 -9.51 2.90 26.03
C PRO A 45 -10.12 4.28 26.32
N THR A 46 -9.71 4.88 27.43
CA THR A 46 -10.20 6.18 27.90
C THR A 46 -9.49 7.34 27.18
N LEU A 47 -10.05 8.54 27.26
CA LEU A 47 -9.38 9.75 26.72
C LEU A 47 -7.99 10.00 27.34
N GLU A 48 -7.81 9.66 28.63
CA GLU A 48 -6.52 9.77 29.31
C GLU A 48 -5.49 8.80 28.71
N ASP A 49 -5.92 7.59 28.33
CA ASP A 49 -5.06 6.62 27.63
C ASP A 49 -4.57 7.18 26.28
N PHE A 50 -5.38 8.01 25.61
CA PHE A 50 -4.98 8.68 24.37
C PHE A 50 -4.14 9.95 24.56
N GLN A 51 -3.89 10.42 25.80
CA GLN A 51 -3.23 11.70 26.07
C GLN A 51 -3.86 12.88 25.30
N ASP A 52 -5.20 12.94 25.27
CA ASP A 52 -5.98 13.93 24.51
C ASP A 52 -5.84 13.83 22.97
N LEU A 53 -5.22 12.77 22.44
CA LEU A 53 -5.08 12.48 21.00
C LEU A 53 -6.13 11.47 20.52
N GLU A 54 -7.41 11.74 20.80
CA GLU A 54 -8.50 10.82 20.52
C GLU A 54 -8.50 10.34 19.06
N GLY A 55 -8.56 9.01 18.88
CA GLY A 55 -8.53 8.36 17.57
C GLY A 55 -7.14 8.08 17.00
N CYS A 56 -6.06 8.61 17.59
CA CYS A 56 -4.70 8.22 17.25
C CYS A 56 -4.35 6.90 17.96
N ASN A 57 -4.68 5.76 17.36
CA ASN A 57 -4.41 4.44 17.95
C ASN A 57 -2.92 4.19 18.19
N GLU A 58 -2.05 4.83 17.42
CA GLU A 58 -0.59 4.70 17.54
C GLU A 58 -0.07 5.18 18.91
N ILE A 59 -0.75 6.13 19.56
CA ILE A 59 -0.34 6.60 20.90
C ILE A 59 -0.41 5.49 21.94
N LEU A 60 -1.32 4.52 21.75
CA LEU A 60 -1.50 3.38 22.64
C LEU A 60 -0.26 2.47 22.64
N ASN A 61 0.61 2.54 21.64
CA ASN A 61 1.91 1.85 21.66
C ASN A 61 2.80 2.32 22.81
N ILE A 62 2.60 3.54 23.31
CA ILE A 62 3.36 4.12 24.41
C ILE A 62 2.56 4.10 25.70
N THR A 63 1.28 4.51 25.63
CA THR A 63 0.47 4.75 26.83
C THR A 63 -0.18 3.48 27.36
N ARG A 64 -0.58 2.57 26.47
CA ARG A 64 -1.27 1.30 26.78
C ARG A 64 -0.72 0.12 25.97
N PRO A 65 0.59 -0.16 26.08
CA PRO A 65 1.20 -1.28 25.38
C PRO A 65 0.59 -2.63 25.78
N ASP A 66 -0.03 -2.73 26.96
CA ASP A 66 -0.79 -3.89 27.42
C ASP A 66 -2.01 -4.19 26.53
N ILE A 67 -2.75 -3.15 26.12
CA ILE A 67 -3.90 -3.28 25.22
C ILE A 67 -3.42 -3.76 23.85
N VAL A 68 -2.41 -3.11 23.27
CA VAL A 68 -1.88 -3.46 21.94
C VAL A 68 -1.34 -4.89 21.93
N ARG A 69 -0.56 -5.26 22.96
CA ARG A 69 -0.06 -6.63 23.18
C ARG A 69 -1.20 -7.65 23.20
N SER A 70 -2.27 -7.38 23.93
CA SER A 70 -3.41 -8.31 24.04
C SER A 70 -4.07 -8.62 22.69
N VAL A 71 -4.07 -7.67 21.75
CA VAL A 71 -4.62 -7.89 20.40
C VAL A 71 -3.72 -8.85 19.61
N HIS A 72 -2.40 -8.64 19.61
CA HIS A 72 -1.46 -9.56 18.96
C HIS A 72 -1.52 -10.97 19.57
N GLU A 73 -1.58 -11.07 20.91
CA GLU A 73 -1.71 -12.35 21.61
C GLU A 73 -2.99 -13.08 21.19
N ALA A 74 -4.12 -12.37 21.06
CA ALA A 74 -5.39 -12.95 20.63
C ALA A 74 -5.32 -13.53 19.21
N TYR A 75 -4.65 -12.88 18.27
CA TYR A 75 -4.48 -13.39 16.92
C TYR A 75 -3.48 -14.56 16.85
N TYR A 76 -2.32 -14.46 17.50
CA TYR A 76 -1.37 -15.58 17.51
C TYR A 76 -1.93 -16.81 18.23
N ALA A 77 -2.78 -16.63 19.25
CA ALA A 77 -3.46 -17.75 19.94
C ALA A 77 -4.37 -18.57 19.02
N VAL A 78 -4.92 -17.98 17.95
CA VAL A 78 -5.72 -18.71 16.95
C VAL A 78 -4.87 -19.26 15.80
N GLY A 79 -3.55 -19.06 15.86
CA GLY A 79 -2.59 -19.76 15.02
C GLY A 79 -2.19 -19.03 13.74
N VAL A 80 -2.47 -17.73 13.60
CA VAL A 80 -1.97 -16.92 12.47
C VAL A 80 -0.43 -16.93 12.44
N ASP A 81 0.15 -16.86 11.26
CA ASP A 81 1.60 -16.85 11.06
C ASP A 81 2.22 -15.49 11.37
N CYS A 82 1.49 -14.42 11.06
CA CYS A 82 1.97 -13.06 11.21
C CYS A 82 0.89 -12.10 11.69
N VAL A 83 1.31 -10.99 12.28
CA VAL A 83 0.43 -9.87 12.71
C VAL A 83 0.91 -8.57 12.11
N GLU A 84 -0.02 -7.68 11.82
CA GLU A 84 0.26 -6.29 11.46
C GLU A 84 0.50 -5.43 12.71
N THR A 85 1.47 -4.52 12.65
CA THR A 85 1.76 -3.58 13.76
C THR A 85 0.66 -2.54 13.92
N ASN A 86 0.45 -2.04 15.14
CA ASN A 86 -0.47 -0.91 15.39
C ASN A 86 0.17 0.44 14.96
N THR A 87 0.40 0.60 13.66
CA THR A 87 1.16 1.73 13.08
C THR A 87 0.55 2.29 11.80
N PHE A 88 -0.69 1.91 11.48
CA PHE A 88 -1.42 2.33 10.28
C PHE A 88 -1.38 3.86 10.07
N GLY A 89 -1.63 4.61 11.13
CA GLY A 89 -1.63 6.07 11.17
C GLY A 89 -0.26 6.72 11.42
N SER A 90 0.83 5.96 11.55
CA SER A 90 2.19 6.50 11.79
C SER A 90 2.80 7.13 10.53
N ASN A 91 2.12 8.09 9.92
CA ASN A 91 2.59 8.80 8.73
C ASN A 91 2.48 10.31 8.91
N PHE A 92 3.23 11.06 8.10
CA PHE A 92 3.34 12.52 8.24
C PHE A 92 2.00 13.24 8.24
N THR A 93 1.09 12.87 7.34
CA THR A 93 -0.18 13.58 7.19
C THR A 93 -1.11 13.36 8.38
N ALA A 94 -1.24 12.12 8.85
CA ALA A 94 -2.06 11.80 10.03
C ALA A 94 -1.43 12.38 11.31
N ALA A 95 -0.13 12.20 11.52
CA ALA A 95 0.57 12.71 12.69
C ALA A 95 0.55 14.24 12.79
N THR A 96 0.49 14.96 11.66
CA THR A 96 0.37 16.42 11.64
C THR A 96 -1.00 16.91 12.13
N GLU A 97 -2.08 16.14 11.90
CA GLU A 97 -3.42 16.49 12.41
C GLU A 97 -3.49 16.45 13.95
N TYR A 98 -2.58 15.68 14.55
CA TYR A 98 -2.39 15.54 15.99
C TYR A 98 -1.22 16.38 16.53
N GLU A 99 -0.54 17.18 15.69
CA GLU A 99 0.65 17.97 16.05
C GLU A 99 1.83 17.15 16.63
N ILE A 100 1.97 15.88 16.22
CA ILE A 100 3.00 14.93 16.70
C ILE A 100 3.84 14.34 15.56
N ALA A 101 4.01 15.07 14.45
CA ALA A 101 4.77 14.60 13.29
C ALA A 101 6.24 14.24 13.62
N ASP A 102 6.81 14.82 14.68
CA ASP A 102 8.14 14.51 15.21
C ASP A 102 8.21 13.13 15.92
N ARG A 103 7.06 12.53 16.25
CA ARG A 103 6.96 11.24 16.96
C ARG A 103 6.78 10.02 16.05
N ILE A 104 6.78 10.19 14.73
CA ILE A 104 6.54 9.09 13.77
C ILE A 104 7.48 7.90 14.04
N VAL A 105 8.79 8.16 14.17
CA VAL A 105 9.78 7.10 14.39
C VAL A 105 9.54 6.38 15.73
N GLU A 106 9.29 7.15 16.79
CA GLU A 106 9.04 6.64 18.15
C GLU A 106 7.82 5.71 18.18
N LEU A 107 6.70 6.15 17.63
CA LEU A 107 5.44 5.40 17.63
C LEU A 107 5.52 4.15 16.76
N SER A 108 6.22 4.25 15.62
CA SER A 108 6.44 3.12 14.70
C SER A 108 7.33 2.04 15.34
N GLU A 109 8.44 2.46 15.96
CA GLU A 109 9.37 1.55 16.65
C GLU A 109 8.69 0.86 17.85
N ALA A 110 7.91 1.61 18.64
CA ALA A 110 7.18 1.06 19.76
C ALA A 110 6.13 0.02 19.32
N GLY A 111 5.34 0.33 18.29
CA GLY A 111 4.33 -0.60 17.75
C GLY A 111 4.95 -1.88 17.21
N ALA A 112 6.05 -1.78 16.45
CA ALA A 112 6.78 -2.94 15.94
C ALA A 112 7.42 -3.77 17.07
N ARG A 113 7.97 -3.12 18.10
CA ARG A 113 8.57 -3.80 19.25
C ARG A 113 7.56 -4.64 20.01
N ILE A 114 6.36 -4.10 20.28
CA ILE A 114 5.29 -4.84 20.97
C ILE A 114 4.92 -6.10 20.20
N ALA A 115 4.68 -5.97 18.89
CA ALA A 115 4.35 -7.11 18.04
C ALA A 115 5.48 -8.16 18.01
N ARG A 116 6.74 -7.71 17.94
CA ARG A 116 7.93 -8.59 17.91
C ARG A 116 8.10 -9.38 19.20
N GLU A 117 7.92 -8.74 20.36
CA GLU A 117 8.01 -9.42 21.66
C GLU A 117 6.96 -10.53 21.76
N VAL A 118 5.72 -10.26 21.36
CA VAL A 118 4.65 -11.27 21.36
C VAL A 118 4.97 -12.40 20.37
N ALA A 119 5.43 -12.06 19.16
CA ALA A 119 5.80 -13.03 18.15
C ALA A 119 6.95 -13.96 18.61
N ASP A 120 7.95 -13.41 19.33
CA ASP A 120 9.05 -14.18 19.91
C ASP A 120 8.58 -15.12 21.02
N GLU A 121 7.71 -14.65 21.91
CA GLU A 121 7.11 -15.47 22.97
C GLU A 121 6.30 -16.63 22.39
N PHE A 122 5.46 -16.39 21.39
CA PHE A 122 4.71 -17.45 20.71
C PHE A 122 5.61 -18.41 19.93
N THR A 123 6.67 -17.90 19.31
CA THR A 123 7.67 -18.74 18.62
C THR A 123 8.37 -19.65 19.62
N ALA A 124 8.81 -19.13 20.76
CA ALA A 124 9.46 -19.91 21.82
C ALA A 124 8.52 -20.96 22.44
N ASN A 125 7.25 -20.61 22.65
CA ASN A 125 6.27 -21.48 23.29
C ASN A 125 5.74 -22.59 22.35
N THR A 126 5.58 -22.30 21.06
CA THR A 126 4.98 -23.24 20.09
C THR A 126 5.99 -23.93 19.19
N GLY A 127 7.20 -23.39 19.06
CA GLY A 127 8.21 -23.82 18.10
C GLY A 127 7.90 -23.43 16.64
N GLN A 128 6.74 -22.81 16.37
CA GLN A 128 6.38 -22.28 15.05
C GLN A 128 6.86 -20.84 14.94
N GLN A 129 7.67 -20.54 13.93
CA GLN A 129 8.11 -19.17 13.65
C GLN A 129 6.92 -18.25 13.43
N ARG A 130 6.91 -17.11 14.13
CA ARG A 130 5.95 -16.01 13.95
C ARG A 130 6.65 -14.77 13.41
N TRP A 131 5.96 -14.04 12.54
CA TRP A 131 6.49 -12.85 11.87
C TRP A 131 5.67 -11.60 12.14
N VAL A 132 6.30 -10.45 12.01
CA VAL A 132 5.68 -9.13 12.18
C VAL A 132 5.68 -8.39 10.86
N LEU A 133 4.51 -7.90 10.43
CA LEU A 133 4.35 -7.04 9.27
C LEU A 133 4.21 -5.60 9.74
N GLY A 134 5.15 -4.73 9.36
CA GLY A 134 5.08 -3.30 9.66
C GLY A 134 4.02 -2.62 8.81
N SER A 135 2.88 -2.26 9.41
CA SER A 135 1.75 -1.62 8.73
C SER A 135 2.03 -0.15 8.44
N ILE A 136 1.83 0.24 7.18
CA ILE A 136 1.97 1.60 6.67
C ILE A 136 0.68 1.98 5.92
N GLY A 137 -0.19 2.74 6.59
CA GLY A 137 -1.45 3.22 6.01
C GLY A 137 -1.31 4.46 5.11
N PRO A 138 -2.39 4.87 4.43
CA PRO A 138 -2.32 5.84 3.34
C PRO A 138 -2.23 7.32 3.77
N GLY A 139 -2.43 7.60 5.06
CA GLY A 139 -2.53 8.98 5.55
C GLY A 139 -3.84 9.67 5.17
N THR A 140 -3.89 11.00 5.30
CA THR A 140 -5.13 11.80 5.19
C THR A 140 -5.12 12.79 4.01
N LYS A 141 -4.02 12.90 3.27
CA LYS A 141 -3.89 13.82 2.13
C LYS A 141 -3.56 13.05 0.85
N LEU A 142 -4.04 13.59 -0.28
CA LEU A 142 -3.94 12.99 -1.61
C LEU A 142 -2.98 13.82 -2.47
N PRO A 143 -1.70 13.43 -2.63
CA PRO A 143 -0.73 14.13 -3.47
C PRO A 143 -1.16 14.23 -4.94
N SER A 144 -1.88 13.26 -5.48
CA SER A 144 -2.40 13.34 -6.85
C SER A 144 -3.38 14.50 -7.06
N LEU A 145 -4.02 14.99 -5.99
CA LEU A 145 -4.88 16.17 -6.01
C LEU A 145 -4.17 17.46 -5.57
N GLY A 146 -2.85 17.40 -5.34
CA GLY A 146 -2.06 18.55 -4.90
C GLY A 146 -2.31 18.97 -3.45
N HIS A 147 -2.94 18.12 -2.62
CA HIS A 147 -3.18 18.44 -1.20
C HIS A 147 -1.89 18.56 -0.39
N ILE A 148 -0.83 17.86 -0.81
CA ILE A 148 0.49 17.87 -0.19
C ILE A 148 1.56 17.51 -1.23
N ASP A 149 2.79 17.98 -1.02
CA ASP A 149 3.92 17.67 -1.88
C ASP A 149 4.39 16.21 -1.71
N TYR A 150 4.73 15.57 -2.83
CA TYR A 150 5.18 14.17 -2.90
C TYR A 150 6.43 13.91 -2.04
N ALA A 151 7.41 14.82 -2.05
CA ALA A 151 8.65 14.62 -1.31
C ALA A 151 8.41 14.62 0.21
N THR A 152 7.54 15.51 0.67
CA THR A 152 7.19 15.62 2.10
C THR A 152 6.61 14.32 2.64
N ILE A 153 5.63 13.73 1.94
CA ILE A 153 5.02 12.47 2.38
C ILE A 153 5.97 11.28 2.24
N ARG A 154 6.78 11.22 1.16
CA ARG A 154 7.79 10.18 0.96
C ARG A 154 8.79 10.16 2.12
N ASP A 155 9.27 11.33 2.54
CA ASP A 155 10.24 11.44 3.63
C ASP A 155 9.61 11.07 4.98
N GLY A 156 8.33 11.40 5.19
CA GLY A 156 7.56 10.89 6.33
C GLY A 156 7.37 9.37 6.34
N TYR A 157 7.12 8.76 5.17
CA TYR A 157 7.04 7.31 5.04
C TYR A 157 8.39 6.62 5.28
N GLN A 158 9.49 7.27 4.89
CA GLN A 158 10.83 6.80 5.24
C GLN A 158 11.01 6.75 6.76
N GLN A 159 10.62 7.81 7.48
CA GLN A 159 10.71 7.83 8.96
C GLN A 159 9.87 6.71 9.61
N ASN A 160 8.65 6.48 9.12
CA ASN A 160 7.81 5.36 9.60
C ASN A 160 8.54 4.02 9.40
N ALA A 161 8.97 3.75 8.16
CA ALA A 161 9.65 2.51 7.83
C ALA A 161 10.96 2.31 8.62
N GLU A 162 11.73 3.37 8.88
CA GLU A 162 12.93 3.32 9.73
C GLU A 162 12.57 2.88 11.16
N GLY A 163 11.50 3.43 11.74
CA GLY A 163 11.00 3.03 13.06
C GLY A 163 10.52 1.58 13.08
N LEU A 164 9.72 1.16 12.09
CA LEU A 164 9.22 -0.22 11.98
C LEU A 164 10.35 -1.26 11.89
N LEU A 165 11.36 -0.98 11.06
CA LEU A 165 12.53 -1.84 10.89
C LEU A 165 13.38 -1.88 12.17
N ALA A 166 13.58 -0.73 12.83
CA ALA A 166 14.27 -0.67 14.12
C ALA A 166 13.53 -1.43 15.24
N GLY A 167 12.19 -1.43 15.20
CA GLY A 167 11.34 -2.18 16.13
C GLY A 167 11.28 -3.69 15.87
N GLY A 168 11.82 -4.16 14.74
CA GLY A 168 11.98 -5.58 14.44
C GLY A 168 10.93 -6.19 13.51
N ALA A 169 10.28 -5.37 12.67
CA ALA A 169 9.41 -5.85 11.60
C ALA A 169 10.18 -6.77 10.63
N ASP A 170 9.56 -7.89 10.23
CA ASP A 170 10.15 -8.87 9.31
C ASP A 170 9.71 -8.62 7.84
N ALA A 171 8.72 -7.76 7.63
CA ALA A 171 8.26 -7.22 6.34
C ALA A 171 7.60 -5.86 6.55
N LEU A 172 7.43 -5.09 5.47
CA LEU A 172 6.65 -3.85 5.47
C LEU A 172 5.44 -4.03 4.56
N ILE A 173 4.26 -3.61 5.02
CA ILE A 173 3.03 -3.64 4.24
C ILE A 173 2.50 -2.23 4.05
N VAL A 174 2.57 -1.74 2.81
CA VAL A 174 1.89 -0.50 2.38
C VAL A 174 0.46 -0.88 2.05
N GLU A 175 -0.47 -0.58 2.94
CA GLU A 175 -1.84 -1.08 2.89
C GLU A 175 -2.89 0.01 2.76
N THR A 176 -4.11 -0.41 2.41
CA THR A 176 -5.29 0.44 2.23
C THR A 176 -5.00 1.62 1.29
N SER A 177 -4.13 1.40 0.30
CA SER A 177 -3.73 2.45 -0.64
C SER A 177 -4.87 2.82 -1.58
N GLN A 178 -5.16 4.12 -1.71
CA GLN A 178 -6.28 4.66 -2.48
C GLN A 178 -5.87 5.73 -3.53
N ASP A 179 -4.61 6.16 -3.52
CA ASP A 179 -3.99 7.07 -4.50
C ASP A 179 -2.64 6.52 -4.96
N LEU A 180 -2.48 6.30 -6.27
CA LEU A 180 -1.24 5.73 -6.83
C LEU A 180 0.01 6.56 -6.51
N LEU A 181 -0.07 7.90 -6.54
CA LEU A 181 1.10 8.74 -6.28
C LEU A 181 1.54 8.67 -4.80
N GLN A 182 0.55 8.57 -3.91
CA GLN A 182 0.73 8.35 -2.49
C GLN A 182 1.35 6.98 -2.21
N THR A 183 0.84 5.91 -2.84
CA THR A 183 1.43 4.56 -2.75
C THR A 183 2.88 4.54 -3.25
N LYS A 184 3.17 5.18 -4.39
CA LYS A 184 4.54 5.33 -4.88
C LYS A 184 5.43 6.03 -3.87
N SER A 185 4.95 7.08 -3.21
CA SER A 185 5.71 7.79 -2.18
C SER A 185 6.04 6.89 -0.98
N SER A 186 5.09 6.04 -0.56
CA SER A 186 5.25 5.10 0.55
C SER A 186 6.23 3.99 0.23
N LEU A 187 6.08 3.34 -0.94
CA LEU A 187 7.00 2.28 -1.40
C LEU A 187 8.45 2.80 -1.54
N ILE A 188 8.63 4.00 -2.09
CA ILE A 188 9.95 4.62 -2.21
C ILE A 188 10.50 5.04 -0.84
N GLY A 189 9.66 5.55 0.07
CA GLY A 189 10.05 5.86 1.45
C GLY A 189 10.55 4.60 2.18
N ALA A 190 9.80 3.50 2.09
CA ALA A 190 10.19 2.21 2.65
C ALA A 190 11.50 1.68 2.06
N ARG A 191 11.71 1.83 0.74
CA ARG A 191 12.98 1.45 0.11
C ARG A 191 14.17 2.27 0.61
N ARG A 192 13.99 3.59 0.75
CA ARG A 192 15.02 4.47 1.29
C ARG A 192 15.38 4.12 2.73
N ALA A 193 14.38 3.77 3.55
CA ALA A 193 14.62 3.28 4.91
C ALA A 193 15.45 1.99 4.93
N MET A 194 15.10 1.02 4.09
CA MET A 194 15.87 -0.22 3.92
C MET A 194 17.32 0.05 3.50
N ASP A 195 17.52 0.93 2.51
CA ASP A 195 18.85 1.31 2.04
C ASP A 195 19.66 2.03 3.13
N ALA A 196 19.04 2.96 3.87
CA ALA A 196 19.67 3.72 4.94
C ALA A 196 20.12 2.82 6.11
N LEU A 197 19.34 1.78 6.42
CA LEU A 197 19.61 0.84 7.50
C LEU A 197 20.43 -0.37 7.05
N GLY A 198 20.63 -0.56 5.74
CA GLY A 198 21.34 -1.73 5.18
C GLY A 198 20.59 -3.04 5.42
N VAL A 199 19.26 -3.01 5.47
CA VAL A 199 18.38 -4.17 5.67
C VAL A 199 17.51 -4.40 4.45
N SER A 200 17.07 -5.64 4.24
CA SER A 200 16.17 -5.98 3.14
C SER A 200 15.09 -6.92 3.65
N VAL A 201 13.85 -6.44 3.64
CA VAL A 201 12.67 -7.20 4.05
C VAL A 201 11.65 -7.22 2.90
N PRO A 202 10.70 -8.17 2.86
CA PRO A 202 9.61 -8.14 1.90
C PRO A 202 8.84 -6.81 1.98
N LEU A 203 8.56 -6.22 0.83
CA LEU A 203 7.73 -5.02 0.69
C LEU A 203 6.43 -5.39 0.00
N ILE A 204 5.34 -5.37 0.75
CA ILE A 204 3.99 -5.76 0.33
C ILE A 204 3.22 -4.50 -0.05
N CYS A 205 2.52 -4.54 -1.18
CA CYS A 205 1.62 -3.46 -1.62
C CYS A 205 0.18 -3.96 -1.66
N SER A 206 -0.67 -3.43 -0.79
CA SER A 206 -2.09 -3.75 -0.73
C SER A 206 -2.95 -2.53 -1.04
N LEU A 207 -3.86 -2.71 -1.99
CA LEU A 207 -4.69 -1.66 -2.56
C LEU A 207 -6.13 -1.76 -2.05
N ALA A 208 -6.80 -0.62 -1.95
CA ALA A 208 -8.21 -0.54 -1.56
C ALA A 208 -9.06 -0.06 -2.74
N PHE A 209 -9.98 -0.91 -3.18
CA PHE A 209 -10.94 -0.63 -4.25
C PHE A 209 -12.34 -0.43 -3.67
N GLU A 210 -13.06 0.55 -4.19
CA GLU A 210 -14.45 0.79 -3.83
C GLU A 210 -15.40 -0.20 -4.53
N THR A 211 -16.66 -0.20 -4.11
CA THR A 211 -17.72 -1.02 -4.74
C THR A 211 -17.99 -0.67 -6.20
N THR A 212 -17.47 0.46 -6.68
CA THR A 212 -17.50 0.89 -8.08
C THR A 212 -16.45 0.18 -8.95
N GLY A 213 -15.51 -0.57 -8.35
CA GLY A 213 -14.47 -1.31 -9.05
C GLY A 213 -13.22 -0.49 -9.38
N VAL A 214 -13.04 0.68 -8.76
CA VAL A 214 -11.85 1.53 -8.89
C VAL A 214 -11.37 1.99 -7.52
N MET A 215 -10.11 2.44 -7.44
CA MET A 215 -9.60 3.15 -6.26
C MET A 215 -10.30 4.51 -6.11
N LEU A 216 -10.13 5.18 -4.97
CA LEU A 216 -10.79 6.47 -4.65
C LEU A 216 -10.64 7.53 -5.76
N LEU A 217 -9.45 7.60 -6.38
CA LEU A 217 -9.17 8.56 -7.46
C LEU A 217 -9.58 8.07 -8.86
N GLY A 218 -10.22 6.91 -8.97
CA GLY A 218 -10.67 6.34 -10.24
C GLY A 218 -9.66 5.43 -10.94
N SER A 219 -8.57 5.05 -10.26
CA SER A 219 -7.57 4.12 -10.79
C SER A 219 -8.15 2.71 -10.91
N GLU A 220 -8.07 2.13 -12.10
CA GLU A 220 -8.37 0.71 -12.29
C GLU A 220 -7.20 -0.19 -11.86
N ILE A 221 -7.48 -1.49 -11.67
CA ILE A 221 -6.48 -2.46 -11.23
C ILE A 221 -5.30 -2.62 -12.21
N GLY A 222 -5.54 -2.49 -13.51
CA GLY A 222 -4.49 -2.51 -14.53
C GLY A 222 -3.55 -1.32 -14.44
N ALA A 223 -4.08 -0.12 -14.20
CA ALA A 223 -3.27 1.08 -13.95
C ALA A 223 -2.40 0.91 -12.70
N ALA A 224 -3.00 0.42 -11.61
CA ALA A 224 -2.27 0.19 -10.37
C ALA A 224 -1.14 -0.84 -10.53
N LEU A 225 -1.42 -1.98 -11.15
CA LEU A 225 -0.40 -3.01 -11.41
C LEU A 225 0.75 -2.46 -12.26
N THR A 226 0.42 -1.82 -13.38
CA THR A 226 1.40 -1.24 -14.32
C THR A 226 2.27 -0.16 -13.64
N ALA A 227 1.67 0.63 -12.73
CA ALA A 227 2.35 1.73 -12.06
C ALA A 227 3.22 1.29 -10.88
N LEU A 228 2.87 0.19 -10.20
CA LEU A 228 3.43 -0.19 -8.90
C LEU A 228 4.31 -1.45 -8.94
N GLU A 229 3.99 -2.45 -9.76
CA GLU A 229 4.80 -3.68 -9.87
C GLU A 229 6.28 -3.38 -10.23
N PRO A 230 6.59 -2.44 -11.16
CA PRO A 230 7.98 -2.14 -11.51
C PRO A 230 8.82 -1.52 -10.37
N LEU A 231 8.21 -1.15 -9.24
CA LEU A 231 8.91 -0.62 -8.08
C LEU A 231 9.58 -1.71 -7.22
N GLY A 232 9.51 -2.98 -7.65
CA GLY A 232 10.18 -4.10 -6.99
C GLY A 232 9.50 -4.47 -5.68
N ILE A 233 8.18 -4.51 -5.68
CA ILE A 233 7.36 -5.06 -4.59
C ILE A 233 7.43 -6.59 -4.59
N ASP A 234 7.32 -7.20 -3.40
CA ASP A 234 7.40 -8.65 -3.22
C ASP A 234 6.02 -9.32 -3.27
N LEU A 235 4.97 -8.58 -2.92
CA LEU A 235 3.56 -9.01 -2.99
C LEU A 235 2.68 -7.84 -3.46
N ILE A 236 1.65 -8.15 -4.24
CA ILE A 236 0.58 -7.21 -4.57
C ILE A 236 -0.80 -7.80 -4.28
N GLY A 237 -1.72 -7.01 -3.74
CA GLY A 237 -3.03 -7.53 -3.39
C GLY A 237 -4.01 -6.47 -2.96
N LEU A 238 -5.03 -6.92 -2.23
CA LEU A 238 -6.17 -6.11 -1.84
C LEU A 238 -6.45 -6.25 -0.35
N ASN A 239 -6.80 -5.13 0.28
CA ASN A 239 -7.37 -5.14 1.62
C ASN A 239 -8.39 -4.02 1.79
N CYS A 240 -9.23 -4.16 2.81
CA CYS A 240 -10.21 -3.17 3.22
C CYS A 240 -11.22 -2.79 2.10
N SER A 241 -11.98 -1.71 2.34
CA SER A 241 -13.06 -1.14 1.51
C SER A 241 -14.25 -2.04 1.20
N THR A 242 -14.03 -3.30 0.83
CA THR A 242 -15.03 -4.24 0.38
C THR A 242 -14.87 -5.62 1.02
N GLY A 243 -15.86 -6.49 0.80
CA GLY A 243 -15.81 -7.87 1.22
C GLY A 243 -15.23 -8.78 0.13
N PRO A 244 -15.22 -10.11 0.37
CA PRO A 244 -14.68 -11.04 -0.61
C PRO A 244 -15.42 -11.04 -1.97
N ALA A 245 -16.71 -10.76 -1.98
CA ALA A 245 -17.50 -10.80 -3.22
C ALA A 245 -16.99 -9.79 -4.26
N GLU A 246 -16.67 -8.56 -3.82
CA GLU A 246 -16.23 -7.48 -4.71
C GLU A 246 -14.75 -7.62 -5.12
N MET A 247 -13.92 -8.28 -4.30
CA MET A 247 -12.49 -8.43 -4.57
C MET A 247 -12.16 -9.46 -5.65
N SER A 248 -13.06 -10.41 -5.90
CA SER A 248 -12.81 -11.58 -6.76
C SER A 248 -12.33 -11.19 -8.18
N GLU A 249 -12.96 -10.21 -8.81
CA GLU A 249 -12.62 -9.79 -10.18
C GLU A 249 -11.25 -9.10 -10.27
N HIS A 250 -10.91 -8.31 -9.24
CA HIS A 250 -9.59 -7.68 -9.13
C HIS A 250 -8.49 -8.73 -8.90
N LEU A 251 -8.73 -9.72 -8.03
CA LEU A 251 -7.81 -10.84 -7.82
C LEU A 251 -7.63 -11.69 -9.08
N ARG A 252 -8.72 -11.92 -9.84
CA ARG A 252 -8.68 -12.62 -11.12
C ARG A 252 -7.78 -11.89 -12.12
N TYR A 253 -7.90 -10.56 -12.22
CA TYR A 253 -7.02 -9.75 -13.06
C TYR A 253 -5.56 -9.85 -12.60
N LEU A 254 -5.28 -9.65 -11.31
CA LEU A 254 -3.92 -9.75 -10.77
C LEU A 254 -3.33 -11.14 -11.00
N ALA A 255 -4.10 -12.22 -10.83
CA ALA A 255 -3.65 -13.59 -11.06
C ALA A 255 -3.23 -13.83 -12.52
N GLN A 256 -3.92 -13.17 -13.46
CA GLN A 256 -3.63 -13.28 -14.89
C GLN A 256 -2.45 -12.42 -15.33
N HIS A 257 -2.14 -11.31 -14.66
CA HIS A 257 -1.19 -10.31 -15.18
C HIS A 257 0.02 -10.05 -14.29
N SER A 258 -0.07 -10.22 -12.97
CA SER A 258 1.03 -9.95 -12.04
C SER A 258 2.02 -11.12 -12.00
N THR A 259 3.29 -10.82 -12.24
CA THR A 259 4.39 -11.76 -11.96
C THR A 259 4.68 -11.89 -10.47
N THR A 260 4.31 -10.87 -9.71
CA THR A 260 4.50 -10.80 -8.27
C THR A 260 3.44 -11.65 -7.55
N PRO A 261 3.82 -12.43 -6.52
CA PRO A 261 2.93 -13.09 -5.56
C PRO A 261 1.72 -12.25 -5.10
N LEU A 262 0.61 -12.91 -4.80
CA LEU A 262 -0.65 -12.25 -4.50
C LEU A 262 -1.07 -12.38 -3.04
N MET A 263 -1.77 -11.35 -2.55
CA MET A 263 -2.37 -11.35 -1.23
C MET A 263 -3.81 -10.82 -1.20
N CYS A 264 -4.58 -11.19 -0.18
CA CYS A 264 -5.91 -10.61 0.06
C CYS A 264 -6.31 -10.63 1.55
N MET A 265 -6.72 -9.48 2.08
CA MET A 265 -7.22 -9.28 3.45
C MET A 265 -8.55 -8.51 3.41
N PRO A 266 -9.67 -9.18 3.06
CA PRO A 266 -10.97 -8.52 2.90
C PRO A 266 -11.57 -8.10 4.25
N ASN A 267 -12.50 -7.15 4.23
CA ASN A 267 -13.37 -6.91 5.38
C ASN A 267 -14.28 -8.13 5.62
N ALA A 268 -14.81 -8.26 6.83
CA ALA A 268 -15.88 -9.21 7.14
C ALA A 268 -17.24 -8.75 6.53
N GLY A 269 -17.25 -8.52 5.22
CA GLY A 269 -18.37 -7.98 4.45
C GLY A 269 -18.36 -6.45 4.38
N LEU A 270 -19.38 -5.90 3.72
CA LEU A 270 -19.57 -4.45 3.68
C LEU A 270 -20.07 -3.92 5.03
N PRO A 271 -19.58 -2.76 5.51
CA PRO A 271 -20.02 -2.20 6.78
C PRO A 271 -21.50 -1.78 6.70
N ILE A 272 -22.27 -2.23 7.68
CA ILE A 272 -23.66 -1.82 7.91
C ILE A 272 -23.66 -0.84 9.08
N LEU A 273 -23.97 0.43 8.80
CA LEU A 273 -24.04 1.46 9.83
C LEU A 273 -25.31 1.28 10.68
N GLY A 274 -25.12 0.94 11.95
CA GLY A 274 -26.16 0.83 12.96
C GLY A 274 -26.10 1.97 13.99
N LYS A 275 -26.91 1.85 15.04
CA LYS A 275 -26.92 2.80 16.16
C LYS A 275 -25.64 2.75 17.01
N ASP A 276 -25.00 1.60 17.03
CA ASP A 276 -23.81 1.30 17.85
C ASP A 276 -22.51 1.30 17.02
N GLY A 277 -22.55 1.91 15.83
CA GLY A 277 -21.41 1.96 14.90
C GLY A 277 -21.55 1.02 13.71
N ALA A 278 -20.42 0.76 13.03
CA ALA A 278 -20.36 -0.12 11.86
C ALA A 278 -20.34 -1.60 12.28
N HIS A 279 -21.28 -2.38 11.75
CA HIS A 279 -21.32 -3.84 11.91
C HIS A 279 -20.94 -4.54 10.60
N PHE A 280 -20.18 -5.62 10.70
CA PHE A 280 -19.68 -6.39 9.57
C PHE A 280 -20.38 -7.77 9.56
N PRO A 281 -21.19 -8.09 8.53
CA PRO A 281 -22.13 -9.21 8.58
C PRO A 281 -21.53 -10.58 8.18
N LEU A 282 -20.36 -10.61 7.52
CA LEU A 282 -19.77 -11.85 7.05
C LEU A 282 -19.33 -12.69 8.25
N THR A 283 -19.68 -13.97 8.24
CA THR A 283 -19.39 -14.87 9.35
C THR A 283 -18.00 -15.52 9.23
N PRO A 284 -17.46 -16.09 10.33
CA PRO A 284 -16.19 -16.83 10.31
C PRO A 284 -16.11 -17.94 9.25
N PRO A 285 -17.12 -18.82 9.07
CA PRO A 285 -17.07 -19.84 8.02
C PRO A 285 -17.07 -19.23 6.61
N GLU A 286 -17.85 -18.18 6.37
CA GLU A 286 -17.91 -17.52 5.06
C GLU A 286 -16.58 -16.85 4.70
N MET A 287 -15.87 -16.28 5.68
CA MET A 287 -14.51 -15.76 5.49
C MET A 287 -13.53 -16.87 5.10
N ALA A 288 -13.59 -18.02 5.79
CA ALA A 288 -12.74 -19.16 5.49
C ALA A 288 -13.02 -19.75 4.09
N ASP A 289 -14.30 -19.89 3.72
CA ASP A 289 -14.72 -20.36 2.39
C ASP A 289 -14.22 -19.41 1.29
N ALA A 290 -14.33 -18.09 1.51
CA ALA A 290 -13.84 -17.09 0.58
C ALA A 290 -12.32 -17.17 0.37
N GLN A 291 -11.54 -17.25 1.46
CA GLN A 291 -10.09 -17.34 1.37
C GLN A 291 -9.62 -18.63 0.70
N GLU A 292 -10.23 -19.77 1.01
CA GLU A 292 -9.97 -21.04 0.32
C GLU A 292 -10.22 -20.92 -1.19
N ASN A 293 -11.34 -20.31 -1.58
CA ASN A 293 -11.66 -20.08 -2.98
C ASN A 293 -10.64 -19.17 -3.68
N PHE A 294 -10.18 -18.11 -3.01
CA PHE A 294 -9.15 -17.23 -3.56
C PHE A 294 -7.81 -17.93 -3.72
N ILE A 295 -7.40 -18.75 -2.75
CA ILE A 295 -6.17 -19.54 -2.86
C ILE A 295 -6.26 -20.48 -4.05
N ASN A 296 -7.34 -21.27 -4.14
CA ASN A 296 -7.51 -22.27 -5.20
C ASN A 296 -7.67 -21.65 -6.60
N SER A 297 -8.33 -20.49 -6.70
CA SER A 297 -8.64 -19.87 -8.00
C SER A 297 -7.55 -18.92 -8.47
N TYR A 298 -6.89 -18.23 -7.55
CA TYR A 298 -6.00 -17.11 -7.83
C TYR A 298 -4.59 -17.29 -7.31
N GLY A 299 -4.29 -18.37 -6.59
CA GLY A 299 -2.94 -18.67 -6.11
C GLY A 299 -2.43 -17.68 -5.07
N LEU A 300 -3.29 -17.23 -4.14
CA LEU A 300 -2.88 -16.34 -3.05
C LEU A 300 -1.87 -17.01 -2.12
N GLN A 301 -0.84 -16.25 -1.73
CA GLN A 301 0.25 -16.69 -0.86
C GLN A 301 0.20 -16.04 0.53
N LEU A 302 -0.46 -14.90 0.66
CA LEU A 302 -0.75 -14.27 1.94
C LEU A 302 -2.25 -13.95 2.03
N VAL A 303 -2.89 -14.40 3.10
CA VAL A 303 -4.32 -14.21 3.35
C VAL A 303 -4.53 -13.72 4.77
N GLY A 304 -5.65 -13.06 5.05
CA GLY A 304 -5.99 -12.61 6.40
C GLY A 304 -7.36 -11.94 6.42
N GLY A 305 -7.56 -10.98 7.31
CA GLY A 305 -8.77 -10.18 7.35
C GLY A 305 -8.46 -8.71 7.63
N CYS A 306 -9.41 -7.84 7.35
CA CYS A 306 -9.34 -6.42 7.67
C CYS A 306 -10.49 -6.06 8.61
N CYS A 307 -11.24 -4.98 8.34
CA CYS A 307 -12.26 -4.46 9.25
C CYS A 307 -13.36 -5.49 9.51
N GLY A 308 -13.69 -5.69 10.79
CA GLY A 308 -14.68 -6.67 11.25
C GLY A 308 -14.15 -8.09 11.44
N SER A 309 -12.94 -8.41 10.96
CA SER A 309 -12.35 -9.73 11.14
C SER A 309 -11.79 -9.93 12.56
N THR A 310 -12.38 -10.87 13.29
CA THR A 310 -12.03 -11.21 14.68
C THR A 310 -11.13 -12.45 14.78
N PRO A 311 -10.52 -12.75 15.94
CA PRO A 311 -9.78 -14.00 16.13
C PRO A 311 -10.56 -15.27 15.74
N GLU A 312 -11.89 -15.30 15.92
CA GLU A 312 -12.69 -16.45 15.49
C GLU A 312 -12.75 -16.59 13.95
N HIS A 313 -12.78 -15.48 13.20
CA HIS A 313 -12.64 -15.52 11.74
C HIS A 313 -11.30 -16.14 11.35
N LEU A 314 -10.22 -15.64 11.95
CA LEU A 314 -8.87 -16.09 11.61
C LEU A 314 -8.61 -17.53 12.07
N ARG A 315 -9.20 -18.00 13.17
CA ARG A 315 -9.15 -19.41 13.59
C ARG A 315 -9.67 -20.32 12.48
N GLN A 316 -10.84 -20.01 11.91
CA GLN A 316 -11.43 -20.81 10.84
C GLN A 316 -10.66 -20.72 9.53
N VAL A 317 -10.11 -19.55 9.20
CA VAL A 317 -9.21 -19.40 8.04
C VAL A 317 -7.97 -20.28 8.24
N VAL A 318 -7.29 -20.19 9.39
CA VAL A 318 -6.10 -21.01 9.70
C VAL A 318 -6.42 -22.50 9.59
N GLU A 319 -7.52 -22.97 10.20
CA GLU A 319 -7.93 -24.38 10.13
C GLU A 319 -8.19 -24.84 8.69
N ARG A 320 -8.75 -23.96 7.85
CA ARG A 320 -9.04 -24.29 6.46
C ARG A 320 -7.80 -24.34 5.58
N VAL A 321 -6.89 -23.38 5.72
CA VAL A 321 -5.84 -23.13 4.72
C VAL A 321 -4.44 -23.59 5.11
N ARG A 322 -4.19 -23.97 6.37
CA ARG A 322 -2.84 -24.28 6.89
C ARG A 322 -2.08 -25.33 6.06
N GLU A 323 -2.77 -26.34 5.55
CA GLU A 323 -2.18 -27.43 4.77
C GLU A 323 -2.29 -27.21 3.25
N MET A 324 -2.80 -26.04 2.82
CA MET A 324 -2.94 -25.72 1.41
C MET A 324 -1.61 -25.26 0.81
N THR A 325 -1.33 -25.76 -0.39
CA THR A 325 -0.27 -25.23 -1.26
C THR A 325 -0.94 -24.42 -2.36
N PRO A 326 -0.61 -23.13 -2.54
CA PRO A 326 -1.17 -22.34 -3.62
C PRO A 326 -0.85 -22.99 -4.99
N PRO A 327 -1.81 -23.03 -5.93
CA PRO A 327 -1.53 -23.48 -7.29
C PRO A 327 -0.49 -22.57 -7.97
N GLU A 328 0.33 -23.17 -8.82
CA GLU A 328 1.27 -22.41 -9.65
C GLU A 328 0.51 -21.50 -10.62
N ARG A 329 0.86 -20.21 -10.65
CA ARG A 329 0.27 -19.23 -11.56
C ARG A 329 1.10 -19.13 -12.84
N ALA A 330 0.41 -18.90 -13.96
CA ALA A 330 1.03 -18.64 -15.26
C ALA A 330 0.62 -17.24 -15.79
N PRO A 331 1.07 -16.16 -15.14
CA PRO A 331 0.68 -14.80 -15.53
C PRO A 331 1.20 -14.46 -16.93
N ARG A 332 0.46 -13.60 -17.62
CA ARG A 332 0.79 -13.02 -18.92
C ARG A 332 0.78 -11.49 -18.77
N PRO A 333 1.87 -10.91 -18.26
CA PRO A 333 2.00 -9.47 -18.13
C PRO A 333 1.89 -8.82 -19.50
N GLU A 334 1.20 -7.68 -19.57
CA GLU A 334 1.10 -6.89 -20.77
C GLU A 334 1.93 -5.61 -20.59
N PRO A 335 3.03 -5.43 -21.35
CA PRO A 335 3.82 -4.21 -21.25
C PRO A 335 3.03 -2.98 -21.68
N GLY A 336 3.04 -1.94 -20.85
CA GLY A 336 2.32 -0.70 -21.10
C GLY A 336 2.78 0.45 -20.22
N ALA A 337 2.07 1.57 -20.33
CA ALA A 337 2.23 2.74 -19.49
C ALA A 337 0.89 3.07 -18.81
N ALA A 338 0.94 3.57 -17.59
CA ALA A 338 -0.26 3.94 -16.84
C ALA A 338 -0.36 5.45 -16.62
N SER A 339 -1.59 5.96 -16.67
CA SER A 339 -1.97 7.23 -16.07
C SER A 339 -2.41 6.99 -14.62
N LEU A 340 -2.97 8.01 -13.97
CA LEU A 340 -3.67 7.83 -12.71
C LEU A 340 -4.90 6.90 -12.86
N TYR A 341 -5.49 6.80 -14.05
CA TYR A 341 -6.81 6.19 -14.24
C TYR A 341 -6.74 4.81 -14.90
N GLN A 342 -5.98 4.67 -15.98
CA GLN A 342 -5.99 3.47 -16.83
C GLN A 342 -4.58 3.07 -17.27
N THR A 343 -4.44 1.81 -17.69
CA THR A 343 -3.24 1.33 -18.38
C THR A 343 -3.43 1.36 -19.90
N VAL A 344 -2.35 1.66 -20.62
CA VAL A 344 -2.29 1.66 -22.08
C VAL A 344 -1.20 0.69 -22.53
N PRO A 345 -1.57 -0.48 -23.07
CA PRO A 345 -0.61 -1.45 -23.61
C PRO A 345 0.25 -0.87 -24.74
N PHE A 346 1.54 -1.19 -24.81
CA PHE A 346 2.38 -0.74 -25.92
C PHE A 346 1.98 -1.37 -27.26
N ARG A 347 1.46 -2.60 -27.22
CA ARG A 347 0.93 -3.27 -28.39
C ARG A 347 -0.51 -2.85 -28.63
N GLN A 348 -0.77 -2.24 -29.77
CA GLN A 348 -2.12 -1.86 -30.19
C GLN A 348 -2.67 -2.90 -31.17
N ASP A 349 -3.89 -3.35 -30.94
CA ASP A 349 -4.59 -4.22 -31.89
C ASP A 349 -5.06 -3.40 -33.08
N THR A 350 -4.71 -3.86 -34.29
CA THR A 350 -5.09 -3.25 -35.58
C THR A 350 -4.71 -1.76 -35.76
N ALA A 351 -3.86 -1.21 -34.89
CA ALA A 351 -3.36 0.16 -34.92
C ALA A 351 -1.87 0.23 -34.51
N TYR A 352 -1.34 1.45 -34.44
CA TYR A 352 -0.01 1.75 -33.88
C TYR A 352 -0.16 2.60 -32.62
N MET A 353 0.84 2.56 -31.74
CA MET A 353 0.91 3.44 -30.58
C MET A 353 1.04 4.89 -31.05
N ALA A 354 0.02 5.71 -30.77
CA ALA A 354 -0.02 7.11 -31.15
C ALA A 354 0.24 8.01 -29.95
N ILE A 355 1.30 8.82 -30.01
CA ILE A 355 1.66 9.79 -28.99
C ILE A 355 1.31 11.18 -29.52
N GLY A 356 0.44 11.90 -28.83
CA GLY A 356 0.04 13.26 -29.22
C GLY A 356 1.17 14.25 -29.00
N GLU A 357 1.70 14.83 -30.09
CA GLU A 357 2.87 15.72 -30.11
C GLU A 357 2.56 17.22 -29.87
N ARG A 358 1.29 17.62 -29.83
CA ARG A 358 0.92 19.06 -29.90
C ARG A 358 1.15 19.81 -28.59
N THR A 359 1.41 19.10 -27.50
CA THR A 359 1.71 19.63 -26.14
C THR A 359 3.22 19.79 -25.94
N ASN A 360 3.87 20.37 -26.94
CA ASN A 360 5.31 20.54 -27.04
C ASN A 360 5.67 22.00 -27.36
N ALA A 361 6.42 22.67 -26.48
CA ALA A 361 6.77 24.09 -26.61
C ALA A 361 7.65 24.39 -27.85
N ASN A 362 8.40 23.41 -28.32
CA ASN A 362 9.24 23.52 -29.51
C ASN A 362 8.45 23.24 -30.80
N GLY A 363 7.61 22.21 -30.79
CA GLY A 363 6.84 21.75 -31.96
C GLY A 363 5.54 22.53 -32.22
N SER A 364 4.93 23.12 -31.20
CA SER A 364 3.58 23.70 -31.30
C SER A 364 3.55 25.17 -30.90
N LYS A 365 3.40 26.06 -31.90
CA LYS A 365 3.31 27.52 -31.68
C LYS A 365 2.17 27.87 -30.72
N LYS A 366 0.99 27.25 -30.89
CA LYS A 366 -0.19 27.51 -30.06
C LYS A 366 0.05 27.11 -28.60
N PHE A 367 0.64 25.93 -28.36
CA PHE A 367 0.96 25.46 -27.01
C PHE A 367 2.01 26.36 -26.36
N ARG A 368 3.08 26.68 -27.08
CA ARG A 368 4.11 27.59 -26.62
C ARG A 368 3.53 28.92 -26.19
N GLU A 369 2.75 29.59 -27.05
CA GLU A 369 2.15 30.89 -26.72
C GLU A 369 1.27 30.80 -25.46
N ALA A 370 0.44 29.76 -25.33
CA ALA A 370 -0.37 29.54 -24.14
C ALA A 370 0.47 29.32 -22.88
N MET A 371 1.50 28.46 -22.95
CA MET A 371 2.42 28.17 -21.84
C MET A 371 3.21 29.42 -21.42
N LEU A 372 3.75 30.17 -22.39
CA LEU A 372 4.50 31.40 -22.12
C LEU A 372 3.65 32.46 -21.41
N GLU A 373 2.37 32.54 -21.77
CA GLU A 373 1.37 33.45 -21.19
C GLU A 373 0.70 32.88 -19.92
N ALA A 374 1.13 31.70 -19.44
CA ALA A 374 0.54 30.97 -18.31
C ALA A 374 -0.97 30.68 -18.45
N ARG A 375 -1.45 30.54 -19.70
CA ARG A 375 -2.81 30.08 -20.01
C ARG A 375 -2.87 28.55 -19.90
N TRP A 376 -2.77 28.04 -18.67
CA TRP A 376 -2.68 26.61 -18.38
C TRP A 376 -3.92 25.83 -18.81
N ASP A 377 -5.11 26.41 -18.68
CA ASP A 377 -6.35 25.76 -19.10
C ASP A 377 -6.37 25.53 -20.63
N ASP A 378 -5.82 26.46 -21.42
CA ASP A 378 -5.69 26.28 -22.86
C ASP A 378 -4.70 25.15 -23.20
N CYS A 379 -3.65 24.98 -22.39
CA CYS A 379 -2.70 23.87 -22.53
C CYS A 379 -3.37 22.51 -22.23
N VAL A 380 -4.21 22.46 -21.19
CA VAL A 380 -5.00 21.27 -20.83
C VAL A 380 -6.04 20.95 -21.90
N GLU A 381 -6.72 21.94 -22.46
CA GLU A 381 -7.65 21.71 -23.57
C GLU A 381 -6.96 21.15 -24.81
N MET A 382 -5.73 21.61 -25.11
CA MET A 382 -4.93 21.01 -26.19
C MET A 382 -4.57 19.54 -25.92
N ALA A 383 -4.33 19.17 -24.66
CA ALA A 383 -4.15 17.76 -24.28
C ALA A 383 -5.43 16.96 -24.55
N ARG A 384 -6.58 17.46 -24.10
CA ARG A 384 -7.90 16.84 -24.29
C ARG A 384 -8.31 16.72 -25.76
N ASP A 385 -7.97 17.69 -26.59
CA ASP A 385 -8.16 17.62 -28.05
C ASP A 385 -7.48 16.38 -28.63
N GLN A 386 -6.22 16.12 -28.23
CA GLN A 386 -5.46 14.99 -28.74
C GLN A 386 -6.02 13.64 -28.26
N ILE A 387 -6.53 13.57 -27.03
CA ILE A 387 -7.26 12.38 -26.54
C ILE A 387 -8.47 12.10 -27.43
N ARG A 388 -9.27 13.13 -27.76
CA ARG A 388 -10.45 13.01 -28.64
C ARG A 388 -10.10 12.66 -30.09
N GLU A 389 -8.92 13.07 -30.54
CA GLU A 389 -8.38 12.75 -31.87
C GLU A 389 -7.80 11.31 -31.94
N GLY A 390 -7.77 10.56 -30.83
CA GLY A 390 -7.37 9.16 -30.78
C GLY A 390 -5.89 8.93 -30.41
N ALA A 391 -5.27 9.87 -29.70
CA ALA A 391 -3.99 9.61 -29.07
C ALA A 391 -4.12 8.51 -27.99
N HIS A 392 -3.05 7.75 -27.79
CA HIS A 392 -2.95 6.71 -26.75
C HIS A 392 -2.08 7.20 -25.58
N MET A 393 -1.15 8.13 -25.84
CA MET A 393 -0.34 8.82 -24.84
C MET A 393 -0.16 10.29 -25.26
N LEU A 394 0.28 11.13 -24.34
CA LEU A 394 0.53 12.56 -24.59
C LEU A 394 2.00 12.90 -24.37
N ASP A 395 2.62 13.53 -25.35
CA ASP A 395 3.94 14.15 -25.20
C ASP A 395 3.81 15.43 -24.36
N LEU A 396 4.68 15.66 -23.38
CA LEU A 396 4.75 16.92 -22.65
C LEU A 396 6.18 17.44 -22.65
N CYS A 397 6.42 18.44 -23.48
CA CYS A 397 7.70 19.16 -23.54
C CYS A 397 7.49 20.63 -23.20
N VAL A 398 8.09 21.07 -22.10
CA VAL A 398 8.06 22.47 -21.63
C VAL A 398 9.36 23.22 -21.93
N ASP A 399 10.39 22.53 -22.44
CA ASP A 399 11.72 23.09 -22.69
C ASP A 399 11.63 24.29 -23.66
N TYR A 400 11.88 25.50 -23.14
CA TYR A 400 11.93 26.72 -23.93
C TYR A 400 12.92 27.74 -23.35
N VAL A 401 13.71 28.36 -24.23
CA VAL A 401 14.77 29.29 -23.83
C VAL A 401 14.21 30.46 -23.03
N GLY A 402 14.78 30.70 -21.85
CA GLY A 402 14.44 31.83 -20.99
C GLY A 402 13.29 31.56 -20.01
N ARG A 403 12.84 30.30 -19.87
CA ARG A 403 11.89 29.87 -18.84
C ARG A 403 12.52 28.93 -17.82
N ASP A 404 11.84 28.82 -16.69
CA ASP A 404 12.11 27.82 -15.67
C ASP A 404 11.34 26.54 -16.03
N GLY A 405 12.02 25.62 -16.72
CA GLY A 405 11.43 24.35 -17.16
C GLY A 405 10.95 23.48 -15.99
N VAL A 406 11.61 23.56 -14.83
CA VAL A 406 11.22 22.78 -13.64
C VAL A 406 9.87 23.26 -13.12
N ALA A 407 9.70 24.58 -13.02
CA ALA A 407 8.43 25.17 -12.60
C ALA A 407 7.30 24.88 -13.60
N ASP A 408 7.56 25.03 -14.89
CA ASP A 408 6.55 24.79 -15.94
C ASP A 408 6.17 23.30 -16.02
N MET A 409 7.13 22.38 -15.90
CA MET A 409 6.85 20.94 -15.89
C MET A 409 6.05 20.54 -14.65
N LYS A 410 6.42 21.05 -13.47
CA LYS A 410 5.66 20.80 -12.23
C LYS A 410 4.20 21.22 -12.37
N GLU A 411 3.95 22.39 -12.95
CA GLU A 411 2.61 22.92 -13.16
C GLU A 411 1.82 22.09 -14.19
N LEU A 412 2.39 21.86 -15.38
CA LEU A 412 1.67 21.21 -16.47
C LEU A 412 1.52 19.70 -16.27
N ALA A 413 2.56 19.00 -15.81
CA ALA A 413 2.47 17.57 -15.51
C ALA A 413 1.49 17.32 -14.36
N GLY A 414 1.48 18.17 -13.32
CA GLY A 414 0.52 18.08 -12.22
C GLY A 414 -0.93 18.24 -12.69
N ARG A 415 -1.20 19.20 -13.58
CA ARG A 415 -2.52 19.37 -14.19
C ARG A 415 -2.89 18.21 -15.10
N PHE A 416 -1.98 17.77 -15.95
CA PHE A 416 -2.25 16.67 -16.89
C PHE A 416 -2.49 15.36 -16.16
N ALA A 417 -1.82 15.10 -15.03
CA ALA A 417 -1.99 13.89 -14.25
C ALA A 417 -3.44 13.61 -13.82
N THR A 418 -4.25 14.66 -13.66
CA THR A 418 -5.67 14.58 -13.28
C THR A 418 -6.62 14.95 -14.41
N ALA A 419 -6.19 15.81 -15.34
CA ALA A 419 -7.03 16.25 -16.45
C ALA A 419 -7.00 15.31 -17.67
N SER A 420 -5.97 14.47 -17.79
CA SER A 420 -5.80 13.47 -18.83
C SER A 420 -6.12 12.07 -18.28
N THR A 421 -6.90 11.31 -19.04
CA THR A 421 -7.06 9.88 -18.79
C THR A 421 -5.88 9.07 -19.35
N LEU A 422 -5.04 9.64 -20.22
CA LEU A 422 -3.92 8.97 -20.88
C LEU A 422 -2.59 9.18 -20.15
N PRO A 423 -1.66 8.22 -20.24
CA PRO A 423 -0.29 8.38 -19.75
C PRO A 423 0.43 9.55 -20.44
N ILE A 424 1.37 10.15 -19.71
CA ILE A 424 2.18 11.28 -20.18
C ILE A 424 3.60 10.78 -20.45
N VAL A 425 4.13 11.14 -21.61
CA VAL A 425 5.55 11.04 -21.96
C VAL A 425 6.21 12.35 -21.56
N LEU A 426 7.04 12.34 -20.53
CA LEU A 426 7.82 13.51 -20.13
C LEU A 426 8.97 13.67 -21.13
N ASP A 427 8.93 14.74 -21.92
CA ASP A 427 9.92 15.05 -22.95
C ASP A 427 10.75 16.27 -22.52
N SER A 428 11.93 15.99 -21.98
CA SER A 428 12.94 17.00 -21.68
C SER A 428 14.32 16.38 -21.77
N THR A 429 15.30 17.22 -22.10
CA THR A 429 16.72 16.84 -22.08
C THR A 429 17.40 17.20 -20.76
N GLU A 430 16.71 17.92 -19.87
CA GLU A 430 17.24 18.42 -18.61
C GLU A 430 16.79 17.51 -17.44
N VAL A 431 17.77 16.86 -16.79
CA VAL A 431 17.48 15.97 -15.65
C VAL A 431 16.69 16.64 -14.51
N PRO A 432 16.90 17.92 -14.15
CA PRO A 432 16.08 18.56 -13.12
C PRO A 432 14.60 18.76 -13.50
N VAL A 433 14.28 18.74 -14.80
CA VAL A 433 12.91 18.88 -15.32
C VAL A 433 12.16 17.54 -15.29
N LEU A 434 12.87 16.43 -15.53
CA LEU A 434 12.37 15.06 -15.39
C LEU A 434 12.26 14.63 -13.93
#